data_AF-A8MAL0-F1
#
_entry.id   AF-A8MAL0-F1
#
_cell.length_a   1.000
_cell.length_b   1.000
_cell.length_c   1.000
_cell.angle_alpha   90.00
_cell.angle_beta   90.00
_cell.angle_gamma   90.00
#
_symmetry.space_group_name_H-M   'P 1'
#
loop_
_entity.id
_entity.type
_entity.pdbx_description
1 polymer ?
#
loop_
_entity_poly.entity_id
_entity_poly.type
_entity_poly.pdbx_seq_one_letter_code
_entity_poly.pdbx_strand_id
1 'polypeptide(L)'
;MRLTVQRSIPFPRISLSRLINYLTYIKDNGIVNINDLREAGLDFGKGKGDITRFFEKLGLVTVHGEAVSLTSRGEELVNGIKEHGVMAFHEYLLSELPQYRLLIDVLRDLGKAKEDDVLTELNRRIALESPAAWVNRVALRSMLGLLQDLGVVVKVNGAIAYVNNDFTDPLECLSRVSVQVNGQYLVGVRELGNCLGRVIDPSSLIECGVLITAPNNTLLRFSNMECVARLLRTYQVNVI
;
A
#
# COMPACT_ATOMS: atom_id res chain seq x y z
N MET A 1 13.46 20.56 10.65
CA MET A 1 12.43 19.88 11.47
C MET A 1 13.15 19.02 12.50
N ARG A 2 13.06 19.36 13.80
CA ARG A 2 13.75 18.60 14.85
C ARG A 2 13.09 17.22 14.94
N LEU A 3 13.87 16.15 14.71
CA LEU A 3 13.52 14.77 15.07
C LEU A 3 13.35 14.69 16.58
N THR A 4 12.21 15.16 17.10
CA THR A 4 11.79 14.81 18.45
C THR A 4 11.69 13.30 18.49
N VAL A 5 12.48 12.72 19.40
CA VAL A 5 12.66 11.31 19.74
C VAL A 5 11.30 10.62 19.94
N GLN A 6 10.59 10.33 18.86
CA GLN A 6 9.38 9.54 18.92
C GLN A 6 9.81 8.09 18.97
N ARG A 7 9.92 7.57 20.19
CA ARG A 7 9.98 6.14 20.49
C ARG A 7 8.83 5.49 19.72
N SER A 8 9.17 4.77 18.64
CA SER A 8 8.29 3.99 17.75
C SER A 8 6.86 4.52 17.59
N ILE A 9 6.49 5.08 16.43
CA ILE A 9 5.08 5.23 16.10
C ILE A 9 4.46 3.82 16.08
N PRO A 10 3.48 3.51 16.95
CA PRO A 10 2.85 2.20 16.96
C PRO A 10 2.06 2.06 15.66
N PHE A 11 2.49 1.14 14.80
CA PHE A 11 1.74 0.76 13.61
C PHE A 11 0.62 -0.20 14.01
N PRO A 12 -0.66 0.17 13.82
CA PRO A 12 -1.76 -0.72 14.11
C PRO A 12 -1.65 -1.96 13.21
N ARG A 13 -1.98 -3.14 13.77
CA ARG A 13 -2.01 -4.38 12.99
C ARG A 13 -3.31 -4.45 12.21
N ILE A 14 -3.33 -3.79 11.06
CA ILE A 14 -4.54 -3.55 10.29
C ILE A 14 -4.26 -3.60 8.79
N SER A 15 -5.27 -3.98 8.00
CA SER A 15 -5.19 -3.95 6.55
C SER A 15 -5.22 -2.52 6.00
N LEU A 16 -4.59 -2.34 4.84
CA LEU A 16 -4.63 -1.09 4.09
C LEU A 16 -6.06 -0.65 3.79
N SER A 17 -6.92 -1.58 3.38
CA SER A 17 -8.33 -1.29 3.07
C SER A 17 -9.06 -0.64 4.23
N ARG A 18 -8.82 -1.09 5.47
CA ARG A 18 -9.49 -0.54 6.65
C ARG A 18 -8.95 0.84 7.02
N LEU A 19 -7.65 1.07 6.84
CA LEU A 19 -7.04 2.41 6.99
C LEU A 19 -7.66 3.41 6.00
N ILE A 20 -7.82 3.02 4.74
CA ILE A 20 -8.42 3.87 3.70
C ILE A 20 -9.91 4.11 3.98
N ASN A 21 -10.66 3.07 4.36
CA ASN A 21 -12.07 3.19 4.68
C ASN A 21 -12.31 4.11 5.88
N TYR A 22 -11.45 4.07 6.90
CA TYR A 22 -11.52 4.97 8.04
C TYR A 22 -11.42 6.45 7.59
N LEU A 23 -10.41 6.80 6.78
CA LEU A 23 -10.23 8.18 6.31
C LEU A 23 -11.36 8.61 5.36
N THR A 24 -11.79 7.71 4.48
CA THR A 24 -12.90 7.96 3.55
C THR A 24 -14.21 8.19 4.29
N TYR A 25 -14.49 7.40 5.33
CA TYR A 25 -15.70 7.57 6.14
C TYR A 25 -15.76 8.95 6.80
N ILE A 26 -14.65 9.43 7.38
CA ILE A 26 -14.60 10.77 7.96
C ILE A 26 -14.77 11.83 6.88
N LYS A 27 -14.13 11.66 5.71
CA LYS A 27 -14.30 12.60 4.58
C LYS A 27 -15.77 12.74 4.17
N ASP A 28 -16.47 11.61 4.06
CA ASP A 28 -17.83 11.59 3.52
C ASP A 28 -18.88 12.04 4.55
N ASN A 29 -18.58 11.97 5.85
CA ASN A 29 -19.50 12.35 6.94
C ASN A 29 -19.10 13.64 7.69
N GLY A 30 -17.92 14.20 7.42
CA GLY A 30 -17.40 15.38 8.11
C GLY A 30 -16.86 15.06 9.51
N ILE A 31 -17.35 15.76 10.52
CA ILE A 31 -16.94 15.54 11.92
C ILE A 31 -17.68 14.31 12.45
N VAL A 32 -16.94 13.29 12.90
CA VAL A 32 -17.49 11.99 13.33
C VAL A 32 -17.17 11.73 14.80
N ASN A 33 -18.08 11.11 15.57
CA ASN A 33 -17.77 10.68 16.93
C ASN A 33 -16.94 9.38 16.88
N ILE A 34 -15.95 9.26 17.77
CA ILE A 34 -15.13 8.06 17.90
C ILE A 34 -15.93 6.77 18.15
N ASN A 35 -17.06 6.87 18.85
CA ASN A 35 -17.94 5.73 19.10
C ASN A 35 -18.63 5.28 17.81
N ASP A 36 -19.01 6.19 16.92
CA ASP A 36 -19.56 5.86 15.60
C ASP A 36 -18.53 5.10 14.75
N LEU A 37 -17.25 5.54 14.80
CA LEU A 37 -16.14 4.85 14.12
C LEU A 37 -15.95 3.42 14.65
N ARG A 38 -16.18 3.19 15.95
CA ARG A 38 -16.13 1.84 16.54
C ARG A 38 -17.31 0.99 16.16
N GLU A 39 -18.52 1.54 16.21
CA GLU A 39 -19.75 0.86 15.84
C GLU A 39 -19.74 0.45 14.36
N ALA A 40 -19.16 1.29 13.49
CA ALA A 40 -18.92 0.97 12.08
C ALA A 40 -17.78 -0.05 11.85
N GLY A 41 -17.10 -0.52 12.90
CA GLY A 41 -15.96 -1.42 12.80
C GLY A 41 -14.72 -0.80 12.14
N LEU A 42 -14.66 0.53 12.11
CA LEU A 42 -13.58 1.32 11.50
C LEU A 42 -12.48 1.67 12.49
N ASP A 43 -12.72 1.64 13.81
CA ASP A 43 -11.70 1.77 14.85
C ASP A 43 -11.89 0.76 15.99
N PHE A 44 -10.82 0.50 16.74
CA PHE A 44 -10.76 -0.44 17.85
C PHE A 44 -9.76 0.01 18.92
N GLY A 45 -9.77 -0.68 20.07
CA GLY A 45 -8.89 -0.34 21.20
C GLY A 45 -9.50 0.69 22.15
N LYS A 46 -8.90 0.82 23.34
CA LYS A 46 -9.40 1.66 24.44
C LYS A 46 -9.19 3.17 24.17
N GLY A 47 -9.91 4.05 24.85
CA GLY A 47 -9.67 5.50 24.80
C GLY A 47 -9.87 6.09 23.40
N LYS A 48 -8.84 6.74 22.83
CA LYS A 48 -8.89 7.34 21.48
C LYS A 48 -8.90 6.35 20.30
N GLY A 49 -8.88 5.03 20.51
CA GLY A 49 -8.79 4.06 19.41
C GLY A 49 -7.37 3.97 18.81
N ASP A 50 -7.03 2.84 18.19
CA ASP A 50 -5.67 2.57 17.70
C ASP A 50 -5.43 3.20 16.32
N ILE A 51 -6.44 3.28 15.45
CA ILE A 51 -6.32 3.89 14.12
C ILE A 51 -6.39 5.40 14.20
N THR A 52 -7.34 5.95 14.97
CA THR A 52 -7.39 7.38 15.25
C THR A 52 -6.06 7.86 15.83
N ARG A 53 -5.49 7.16 16.82
CA ARG A 53 -4.17 7.53 17.39
C ARG A 53 -3.04 7.45 16.36
N PHE A 54 -3.08 6.47 15.46
CA PHE A 54 -2.10 6.36 14.40
C PHE A 54 -2.17 7.55 13.44
N PHE A 55 -3.37 7.88 12.94
CA PHE A 55 -3.56 9.00 12.03
C PHE A 55 -3.40 10.38 12.70
N GLU A 56 -3.72 10.52 13.99
CA GLU A 56 -3.48 11.74 14.77
C GLU A 56 -1.98 12.01 14.85
N LYS A 57 -1.17 10.97 15.09
CA LYS A 57 0.30 11.07 15.09
C LYS A 57 0.89 11.42 13.73
N LEU A 58 0.26 10.98 12.65
CA LEU A 58 0.63 11.35 11.28
C LEU A 58 0.14 12.75 10.89
N GLY A 59 -0.65 13.41 11.75
CA GLY A 59 -1.24 14.71 11.44
C GLY A 59 -2.26 14.64 10.31
N LEU A 60 -2.92 13.48 10.11
CA LEU A 60 -3.97 13.27 9.11
C LEU A 60 -5.36 13.53 9.69
N VAL A 61 -5.55 13.29 10.99
CA VAL A 61 -6.77 13.62 11.72
C VAL A 61 -6.49 14.49 12.92
N THR A 62 -7.48 15.26 13.34
CA THR A 62 -7.50 15.93 14.65
C THR A 62 -8.60 15.35 15.53
N VAL A 63 -8.36 15.36 16.84
CA VAL A 63 -9.31 14.87 17.85
C VAL A 63 -9.59 15.96 18.86
N HIS A 64 -10.85 16.35 19.00
CA HIS A 64 -11.34 17.31 19.98
C HIS A 64 -12.42 16.65 20.85
N GLY A 65 -12.05 16.23 22.06
CA GLY A 65 -12.92 15.39 22.89
C GLY A 65 -13.12 14.02 22.23
N GLU A 66 -14.37 13.69 21.90
CA GLU A 66 -14.74 12.48 21.15
C GLU A 66 -14.92 12.73 19.65
N ALA A 67 -14.87 13.98 19.21
CA ALA A 67 -15.02 14.34 17.81
C ALA A 67 -13.70 14.17 17.06
N VAL A 68 -13.77 13.48 15.93
CA VAL A 68 -12.65 13.24 15.01
C VAL A 68 -12.97 13.91 13.67
N SER A 69 -11.98 14.61 13.10
CA SER A 69 -12.10 15.24 11.79
C SER A 69 -10.81 15.11 10.97
N LEU A 70 -10.92 15.14 9.64
CA LEU A 70 -9.75 15.22 8.77
C LEU A 70 -9.05 16.57 8.91
N THR A 71 -7.73 16.54 8.82
CA THR A 71 -6.93 17.74 8.53
C THR A 71 -6.90 18.01 7.03
N SER A 72 -6.39 19.16 6.60
CA SER A 72 -6.12 19.42 5.18
C SER A 72 -5.23 18.34 4.54
N ARG A 73 -4.19 17.89 5.25
CA ARG A 73 -3.32 16.79 4.79
C ARG A 73 -4.07 15.46 4.69
N GLY A 74 -4.99 15.21 5.62
CA GLY A 74 -5.89 14.06 5.60
C GLY A 74 -6.79 14.06 4.37
N GLU A 75 -7.38 15.21 4.06
CA GLU A 75 -8.23 15.37 2.88
C GLU A 75 -7.46 15.22 1.58
N GLU A 76 -6.27 15.82 1.48
CA GLU A 76 -5.35 15.68 0.34
C GLU A 76 -4.99 14.22 0.11
N LEU A 77 -4.64 13.47 1.15
CA LEU A 77 -4.32 12.05 1.05
C LEU A 77 -5.52 11.24 0.53
N VAL A 78 -6.73 11.49 1.06
CA VAL A 78 -7.93 10.77 0.58
C VAL A 78 -8.24 11.12 -0.88
N ASN A 79 -8.07 12.38 -1.29
CA ASN A 79 -8.24 12.78 -2.68
C ASN A 79 -7.19 12.10 -3.58
N GLY A 80 -5.92 12.11 -3.18
CA GLY A 80 -4.85 11.43 -3.90
C GLY A 80 -5.09 9.93 -4.03
N ILE A 81 -5.67 9.27 -3.01
CA ILE A 81 -6.07 7.86 -3.11
C ILE A 81 -7.22 7.66 -4.09
N LYS A 82 -8.21 8.57 -4.12
CA LYS A 82 -9.31 8.51 -5.09
C LYS A 82 -8.83 8.73 -6.54
N GLU A 83 -7.85 9.60 -6.73
CA GLU A 83 -7.32 9.98 -8.06
C GLU A 83 -6.23 9.04 -8.58
N HIS A 84 -5.31 8.60 -7.72
CA HIS A 84 -4.11 7.85 -8.09
C HIS A 84 -4.07 6.44 -7.48
N GLY A 85 -5.11 6.06 -6.74
CA GLY A 85 -5.20 4.74 -6.11
C GLY A 85 -4.36 4.61 -4.84
N VAL A 86 -4.24 3.38 -4.34
CA VAL A 86 -3.64 3.10 -3.03
C VAL A 86 -2.14 3.41 -2.94
N MET A 87 -1.46 3.62 -4.06
CA MET A 87 -0.04 4.00 -4.10
C MET A 87 0.20 5.40 -3.54
N ALA A 88 -0.76 6.31 -3.61
CA ALA A 88 -0.68 7.60 -2.92
C ALA A 88 -0.48 7.42 -1.40
N PHE A 89 -1.05 6.36 -0.82
CA PHE A 89 -0.83 6.01 0.59
C PHE A 89 0.59 5.49 0.82
N HIS A 90 1.13 4.69 -0.10
CA HIS A 90 2.52 4.23 -0.03
C HIS A 90 3.52 5.39 -0.06
N GLU A 91 3.33 6.33 -0.99
CA GLU A 91 4.15 7.52 -1.15
C GLU A 91 4.10 8.40 0.10
N TYR A 92 2.91 8.60 0.67
CA TYR A 92 2.74 9.31 1.93
C TYR A 92 3.51 8.65 3.09
N LEU A 93 3.41 7.33 3.23
CA LEU A 93 4.15 6.62 4.29
C LEU A 93 5.67 6.69 4.06
N LEU A 94 6.13 6.63 2.80
CA LEU A 94 7.54 6.80 2.45
C LEU A 94 8.08 8.19 2.82
N SER A 95 7.29 9.24 2.62
CA SER A 95 7.71 10.62 2.95
C SER A 95 7.68 10.89 4.46
N GLU A 96 6.66 10.40 5.16
CA GLU A 96 6.41 10.76 6.55
C GLU A 96 7.05 9.84 7.58
N LEU A 97 7.34 8.58 7.23
CA LEU A 97 7.78 7.56 8.20
C LEU A 97 9.18 7.04 7.86
N PRO A 98 10.24 7.57 8.53
CA PRO A 98 11.62 7.15 8.30
C PRO A 98 11.82 5.64 8.43
N GLN A 99 11.19 4.99 9.42
CA GLN A 99 11.27 3.54 9.60
C GLN A 99 10.60 2.74 8.47
N TYR A 100 9.58 3.30 7.82
CA TYR A 100 8.91 2.66 6.68
C TYR A 100 9.81 2.75 5.44
N ARG A 101 10.40 3.93 5.20
CA ARG A 101 11.40 4.13 4.13
C ARG A 101 12.61 3.21 4.31
N LEU A 102 13.20 3.18 5.51
CA LEU A 102 14.33 2.29 5.80
C LEU A 102 13.98 0.81 5.62
N LEU A 103 12.75 0.41 5.96
CA LEU A 103 12.30 -0.96 5.71
C LEU A 103 12.32 -1.29 4.21
N ILE A 104 11.89 -0.38 3.34
CA ILE A 104 11.98 -0.56 1.89
C ILE A 104 13.43 -0.76 1.44
N ASP A 105 14.36 0.08 1.92
CA ASP A 105 15.77 -0.04 1.56
C ASP A 105 16.37 -1.38 2.02
N VAL A 106 16.04 -1.81 3.24
CA VAL A 106 16.46 -3.12 3.78
C VAL A 106 15.91 -4.26 2.95
N LEU A 107 14.63 -4.22 2.60
CA LEU A 107 13.99 -5.26 1.80
C LEU A 107 14.60 -5.32 0.40
N ARG A 108 14.89 -4.18 -0.21
CA ARG A 108 15.56 -4.10 -1.52
C ARG A 108 16.95 -4.71 -1.48
N ASP A 109 17.75 -4.36 -0.48
CA ASP A 109 19.13 -4.82 -0.36
C ASP A 109 19.23 -6.31 -0.02
N LEU A 110 18.30 -6.82 0.80
CA LEU A 110 18.25 -8.23 1.15
C LEU A 110 17.62 -9.10 0.04
N GLY A 111 16.78 -8.50 -0.82
CA GLY A 111 16.00 -9.20 -1.84
C GLY A 111 14.97 -10.15 -1.23
N LYS A 112 15.40 -11.36 -0.86
CA LYS A 112 14.58 -12.39 -0.21
C LYS A 112 15.18 -12.81 1.13
N ALA A 113 14.48 -12.52 2.23
CA ALA A 113 14.99 -12.76 3.59
C ALA A 113 13.91 -13.26 4.55
N LYS A 114 14.31 -13.87 5.67
CA LYS A 114 13.36 -14.22 6.74
C LYS A 114 13.01 -12.97 7.54
N GLU A 115 11.84 -13.00 8.20
CA GLU A 115 11.37 -11.90 9.05
C GLU A 115 12.41 -11.47 10.11
N ASP A 116 13.14 -12.43 10.68
CA ASP A 116 14.17 -12.16 11.70
C ASP A 116 15.37 -11.40 11.14
N ASP A 117 15.78 -11.74 9.91
CA ASP A 117 16.90 -11.08 9.23
C ASP A 117 16.52 -9.64 8.88
N VAL A 118 15.30 -9.44 8.36
CA VAL A 118 14.74 -8.11 8.07
C VAL A 118 14.65 -7.26 9.33
N LEU A 119 14.15 -7.82 10.45
CA LEU A 119 14.04 -7.10 11.73
C LEU A 119 15.41 -6.67 12.26
N THR A 120 16.39 -7.56 12.17
CA THR A 120 17.76 -7.33 12.65
C THR A 120 18.41 -6.22 11.84
N GLU A 121 18.37 -6.32 10.51
CA GLU A 121 18.98 -5.33 9.63
C GLU A 121 18.28 -3.97 9.69
N LEU A 122 16.95 -3.94 9.78
CA LEU A 122 16.20 -2.70 9.98
C LEU A 122 16.60 -1.99 11.27
N ASN A 123 16.64 -2.69 12.39
CA ASN A 123 17.04 -2.09 13.66
C ASN A 123 18.50 -1.66 13.67
N ARG A 124 19.38 -2.40 12.96
CA ARG A 124 20.77 -1.98 12.76
C ARG A 124 20.84 -0.62 12.05
N ARG A 125 20.09 -0.42 10.96
CA ARG A 125 20.04 0.87 10.24
C ARG A 125 19.39 1.99 11.04
N ILE A 126 18.29 1.70 11.73
CA ILE A 126 17.64 2.69 12.62
C ILE A 126 18.62 3.16 13.70
N ALA A 127 19.38 2.25 14.31
CA ALA A 127 20.33 2.61 15.36
C ALA A 127 21.47 3.53 14.86
N LEU A 128 21.82 3.47 13.56
CA LEU A 128 22.79 4.39 12.95
C LEU A 128 22.24 5.81 12.82
N GLU A 129 20.95 5.97 12.50
CA GLU A 129 20.32 7.29 12.35
C GLU A 129 19.80 7.86 13.68
N SER A 130 19.32 6.98 14.57
CA SER A 130 18.69 7.34 15.83
C SER A 130 18.89 6.23 16.87
N PRO A 131 19.99 6.27 17.66
CA PRO A 131 20.39 5.19 18.57
C PRO A 131 19.35 4.79 19.62
N ALA A 132 18.40 5.68 19.96
CA ALA A 132 17.35 5.43 20.94
C ALA A 132 16.04 4.91 20.31
N ALA A 133 15.95 4.84 18.98
CA ALA A 133 14.79 4.36 18.25
C ALA A 133 14.95 2.88 17.88
N TRP A 134 13.83 2.16 17.85
CA TRP A 134 13.79 0.78 17.41
C TRP A 134 12.38 0.41 16.93
N VAL A 135 12.30 -0.65 16.13
CA VAL A 135 11.07 -1.26 15.65
C VAL A 135 10.94 -2.64 16.29
N ASN A 136 9.78 -2.90 16.88
CA ASN A 136 9.44 -4.21 17.42
C ASN A 136 8.84 -5.12 16.33
N ARG A 137 8.77 -6.43 16.62
CA ARG A 137 8.23 -7.42 15.68
C ARG A 137 6.78 -7.15 15.26
N VAL A 138 5.96 -6.58 16.16
CA VAL A 138 4.56 -6.26 15.85
C VAL A 138 4.50 -5.14 14.82
N ALA A 139 5.24 -4.05 15.03
CA ALA A 139 5.33 -2.93 14.10
C ALA A 139 5.93 -3.36 12.76
N LEU A 140 6.97 -4.20 12.75
CA LEU A 140 7.50 -4.78 11.51
C LEU A 140 6.40 -5.54 10.75
N ARG A 141 5.69 -6.45 11.42
CA ARG A 141 4.62 -7.24 10.78
C ARG A 141 3.48 -6.36 10.27
N SER A 142 3.13 -5.30 10.98
CA SER A 142 2.14 -4.33 10.51
C SER A 142 2.62 -3.62 9.23
N MET A 143 3.87 -3.12 9.21
CA MET A 143 4.44 -2.49 8.01
C MET A 143 4.53 -3.47 6.83
N LEU A 144 4.99 -4.70 7.07
CA LEU A 144 5.03 -5.76 6.05
C LEU A 144 3.64 -6.13 5.53
N GLY A 145 2.62 -6.16 6.40
CA GLY A 145 1.24 -6.37 5.99
C GLY A 145 0.75 -5.27 5.05
N LEU A 146 1.04 -4.01 5.36
CA LEU A 146 0.74 -2.89 4.46
C LEU A 146 1.48 -3.01 3.12
N LEU A 147 2.76 -3.34 3.15
CA LEU A 147 3.55 -3.54 1.93
C LEU A 147 3.03 -4.71 1.08
N GLN A 148 2.52 -5.77 1.73
CA GLN A 148 1.91 -6.89 1.03
C GLN A 148 0.57 -6.51 0.42
N ASP A 149 -0.28 -5.76 1.14
CA ASP A 149 -1.54 -5.22 0.62
C ASP A 149 -1.31 -4.27 -0.57
N LEU A 150 -0.18 -3.54 -0.57
CA LEU A 150 0.27 -2.67 -1.66
C LEU A 150 0.96 -3.41 -2.81
N GLY A 151 1.23 -4.71 -2.69
CA GLY A 151 1.96 -5.48 -3.71
C GLY A 151 3.46 -5.20 -3.79
N VAL A 152 4.03 -4.49 -2.81
CA VAL A 152 5.47 -4.14 -2.73
C VAL A 152 6.31 -5.31 -2.20
N VAL A 153 5.69 -6.23 -1.46
CA VAL A 153 6.35 -7.47 -1.00
C VAL A 153 5.44 -8.68 -1.17
N VAL A 154 6.06 -9.84 -1.33
CA VAL A 154 5.36 -11.14 -1.32
C VAL A 154 6.01 -12.10 -0.33
N LYS A 155 5.21 -13.00 0.23
CA LYS A 155 5.71 -14.07 1.12
C LYS A 155 5.81 -15.37 0.34
N VAL A 156 7.02 -15.90 0.20
CA VAL A 156 7.31 -17.14 -0.53
C VAL A 156 8.08 -18.10 0.38
N ASN A 157 7.49 -19.24 0.69
CA ASN A 157 8.08 -20.28 1.54
C ASN A 157 8.58 -19.75 2.89
N GLY A 158 7.81 -18.87 3.53
CA GLY A 158 8.15 -18.28 4.82
C GLY A 158 9.13 -17.11 4.78
N ALA A 159 9.76 -16.84 3.63
CA ALA A 159 10.60 -15.66 3.42
C ALA A 159 9.79 -14.50 2.80
N ILE A 160 10.19 -13.28 3.10
CA ILE A 160 9.68 -12.05 2.52
C ILE A 160 10.57 -11.71 1.34
N ALA A 161 9.98 -11.50 0.17
CA ALA A 161 10.69 -11.02 -1.01
C ALA A 161 10.19 -9.62 -1.34
N TYR A 162 11.12 -8.68 -1.50
CA TYR A 162 10.82 -7.39 -2.09
C TYR A 162 10.43 -7.60 -3.55
N VAL A 163 9.25 -7.12 -3.92
CA VAL A 163 8.88 -6.99 -5.32
C VAL A 163 9.54 -5.72 -5.77
N ASN A 164 10.74 -5.87 -6.30
CA ASN A 164 11.45 -4.74 -6.86
C ASN A 164 10.60 -4.22 -8.02
N ASN A 165 10.27 -2.92 -7.99
CA ASN A 165 9.71 -2.24 -9.15
C ASN A 165 10.68 -2.23 -10.35
N ASP A 166 11.84 -2.89 -10.24
CA ASP A 166 12.54 -3.50 -11.36
C ASP A 166 11.65 -4.59 -12.00
N PHE A 167 10.70 -4.11 -12.78
CA PHE A 167 10.19 -4.67 -14.02
C PHE A 167 10.16 -6.21 -14.03
N THR A 168 9.15 -6.80 -13.40
CA THR A 168 8.68 -8.07 -13.98
C THR A 168 8.27 -7.74 -15.40
N ASP A 169 8.93 -8.35 -16.39
CA ASP A 169 8.66 -8.07 -17.79
C ASP A 169 7.14 -8.24 -17.99
N PRO A 170 6.42 -7.24 -18.51
CA PRO A 170 4.99 -7.37 -18.76
C PRO A 170 4.62 -8.63 -19.53
N LEU A 171 5.49 -9.13 -20.42
CA LEU A 171 5.31 -10.42 -21.08
C LEU A 171 5.35 -11.60 -20.11
N GLU A 172 6.28 -11.62 -19.15
CA GLU A 172 6.39 -12.66 -18.14
C GLU A 172 5.15 -12.67 -17.24
N CYS A 173 4.70 -11.48 -16.81
CA CYS A 173 3.47 -11.34 -16.02
C CYS A 173 2.24 -11.83 -16.79
N LEU A 174 2.05 -11.35 -18.02
CA LEU A 174 0.92 -11.77 -18.86
C LEU A 174 0.94 -13.29 -19.08
N SER A 175 2.11 -13.87 -19.37
CA SER A 175 2.25 -15.32 -19.55
C SER A 175 1.90 -16.11 -18.30
N ARG A 176 2.18 -15.56 -17.11
CA ARG A 176 1.91 -16.22 -15.83
C ARG A 176 0.46 -16.12 -15.36
N VAL A 177 -0.17 -14.95 -15.55
CA VAL A 177 -1.48 -14.65 -14.95
C VAL A 177 -2.65 -14.69 -15.93
N SER A 178 -2.39 -14.79 -17.24
CA SER A 178 -3.46 -14.90 -18.23
C SER A 178 -3.92 -16.34 -18.41
N VAL A 179 -5.21 -16.51 -18.66
CA VAL A 179 -5.82 -17.79 -19.04
C VAL A 179 -6.18 -17.73 -20.52
N GLN A 180 -5.80 -18.76 -21.28
CA GLN A 180 -6.17 -18.87 -22.68
C GLN A 180 -7.54 -19.53 -22.83
N VAL A 181 -8.46 -18.86 -23.54
CA VAL A 181 -9.82 -19.33 -23.84
C VAL A 181 -10.11 -19.04 -25.31
N ASN A 182 -10.39 -20.08 -26.10
CA ASN A 182 -10.77 -19.96 -27.52
C ASN A 182 -9.80 -19.11 -28.37
N GLY A 183 -8.48 -19.29 -28.18
CA GLY A 183 -7.47 -18.54 -28.92
C GLY A 183 -7.30 -17.08 -28.49
N GLN A 184 -7.98 -16.66 -27.42
CA GLN A 184 -7.79 -15.35 -26.77
C GLN A 184 -7.25 -15.54 -25.36
N TYR A 185 -6.67 -14.48 -24.81
CA TYR A 185 -6.21 -14.42 -23.43
C TYR A 185 -7.20 -13.61 -22.59
N LEU A 186 -7.38 -14.04 -21.36
CA LEU A 186 -8.13 -13.36 -20.31
C LEU A 186 -7.22 -13.14 -19.13
N VAL A 187 -7.13 -11.91 -18.64
CA VAL A 187 -6.38 -11.58 -17.43
C VAL A 187 -7.20 -10.64 -16.58
N GLY A 188 -7.25 -10.89 -15.27
CA GLY A 188 -7.80 -9.89 -14.36
C GLY A 188 -6.81 -8.74 -14.18
N VAL A 189 -7.28 -7.52 -14.33
CA VAL A 189 -6.44 -6.31 -14.28
C VAL A 189 -5.80 -6.16 -12.90
N ARG A 190 -6.50 -6.61 -11.84
CA ARG A 190 -5.96 -6.61 -10.48
C ARG A 190 -4.83 -7.63 -10.34
N GLU A 191 -5.00 -8.84 -10.85
CA GLU A 191 -3.99 -9.89 -10.84
C GLU A 191 -2.74 -9.48 -11.64
N LEU A 192 -2.96 -8.82 -12.78
CA LEU A 192 -1.89 -8.24 -13.59
C LEU A 192 -1.18 -7.10 -12.86
N GLY A 193 -1.93 -6.21 -12.19
CA GLY A 193 -1.38 -5.13 -11.37
C GLY A 193 -0.56 -5.65 -10.18
N ASN A 194 -1.08 -6.65 -9.49
CA ASN A 194 -0.36 -7.34 -8.40
C ASN A 194 0.91 -8.01 -8.91
N CYS A 195 0.88 -8.61 -10.11
CA CYS A 195 2.06 -9.20 -10.73
C CYS A 195 3.13 -8.15 -11.05
N LEU A 196 2.70 -7.01 -11.57
CA LEU A 196 3.57 -5.90 -11.97
C LEU A 196 3.95 -4.96 -10.82
N GLY A 197 3.45 -5.20 -9.61
CA GLY A 197 3.68 -4.33 -8.45
C GLY A 197 3.09 -2.93 -8.60
N ARG A 198 2.04 -2.73 -9.41
CA ARG A 198 1.43 -1.42 -9.66
C ARG A 198 -0.06 -1.47 -9.95
N VAL A 199 -0.75 -0.36 -9.72
CA VAL A 199 -2.13 -0.19 -10.16
C VAL A 199 -2.13 0.09 -11.67
N ILE A 200 -3.02 -0.59 -12.38
CA ILE A 200 -3.20 -0.39 -13.81
C ILE A 200 -4.57 0.23 -14.01
N ASP A 201 -4.63 1.38 -14.67
CA ASP A 201 -5.89 1.91 -15.17
C ASP A 201 -6.37 0.98 -16.30
N PRO A 202 -7.51 0.28 -16.14
CA PRO A 202 -8.02 -0.60 -17.19
C PRO A 202 -8.24 0.14 -18.52
N SER A 203 -8.61 1.43 -18.47
CA SER A 203 -8.93 2.22 -19.66
C SER A 203 -7.72 2.38 -20.58
N SER A 204 -6.53 2.40 -20.00
CA SER A 204 -5.24 2.49 -20.69
C SER A 204 -4.90 1.27 -21.56
N LEU A 205 -5.63 0.15 -21.40
CA LEU A 205 -5.37 -1.13 -22.09
C LEU A 205 -6.37 -1.43 -23.22
N ILE A 206 -7.39 -0.58 -23.43
CA ILE A 206 -8.47 -0.82 -24.40
C ILE A 206 -7.95 -0.90 -25.84
N GLU A 207 -6.83 -0.26 -26.16
CA GLU A 207 -6.22 -0.35 -27.49
C GLU A 207 -5.78 -1.77 -27.87
N CYS A 208 -5.53 -2.64 -26.89
CA CYS A 208 -5.07 -4.01 -27.11
C CYS A 208 -6.13 -5.08 -26.79
N GLY A 209 -7.31 -4.69 -26.30
CA GLY A 209 -8.32 -5.66 -25.89
C GLY A 209 -9.64 -5.06 -25.43
N VAL A 210 -10.55 -5.94 -25.02
CA VAL A 210 -11.88 -5.57 -24.54
C VAL A 210 -11.93 -5.76 -23.03
N LEU A 211 -12.35 -4.73 -22.31
CA LEU A 211 -12.59 -4.80 -20.88
C LEU A 211 -13.95 -5.48 -20.61
N ILE A 212 -13.96 -6.38 -19.64
CA ILE A 212 -15.16 -7.06 -19.14
C ILE A 212 -15.26 -6.75 -17.65
N THR A 213 -16.20 -5.87 -17.29
CA THR A 213 -16.39 -5.43 -15.91
C THR A 213 -17.34 -6.37 -15.18
N ALA A 214 -16.89 -6.93 -14.06
CA ALA A 214 -17.70 -7.66 -13.09
C ALA A 214 -17.72 -6.89 -11.75
N PRO A 215 -18.69 -7.14 -10.85
CA PRO A 215 -18.91 -6.33 -9.63
C PRO A 215 -17.69 -6.13 -8.72
N ASN A 216 -16.67 -6.99 -8.82
CA ASN A 216 -15.43 -6.91 -8.01
C ASN A 216 -14.15 -7.18 -8.81
N ASN A 217 -14.23 -7.31 -10.14
CA ASN A 217 -13.06 -7.58 -10.96
C ASN A 217 -13.26 -7.02 -12.38
N THR A 218 -12.19 -6.46 -12.95
CA THR A 218 -12.16 -6.06 -14.35
C THR A 218 -11.23 -7.02 -15.06
N LEU A 219 -11.76 -7.74 -16.06
CA LEU A 219 -10.95 -8.61 -16.91
C LEU A 219 -10.59 -7.88 -18.20
N LEU A 220 -9.38 -8.07 -18.69
CA LEU A 220 -8.98 -7.71 -20.04
C LEU A 220 -8.98 -8.97 -20.90
N ARG A 221 -9.74 -8.94 -22.00
CA ARG A 221 -9.71 -9.97 -23.04
C ARG A 221 -8.94 -9.46 -24.26
N PHE A 222 -7.90 -10.17 -24.68
CA PHE A 222 -7.00 -9.71 -25.74
C PHE A 222 -6.43 -10.88 -26.55
N SER A 223 -5.92 -10.61 -27.74
CA SER A 223 -5.38 -11.65 -28.65
C SER A 223 -3.86 -11.59 -28.81
N ASN A 224 -3.21 -10.52 -28.34
CA ASN A 224 -1.78 -10.28 -28.55
C ASN A 224 -1.12 -9.79 -27.25
N MET A 225 -0.25 -10.63 -26.66
CA MET A 225 0.47 -10.31 -25.42
C MET A 225 1.46 -9.16 -25.62
N GLU A 226 2.18 -9.12 -26.74
CA GLU A 226 3.13 -8.05 -27.07
C GLU A 226 2.46 -6.68 -27.12
N CYS A 227 1.22 -6.58 -27.60
CA CYS A 227 0.46 -5.32 -27.62
C CYS A 227 0.27 -4.79 -26.19
N VAL A 228 -0.27 -5.64 -25.31
CA VAL A 228 -0.55 -5.28 -23.91
C VAL A 228 0.75 -5.00 -23.18
N ALA A 229 1.77 -5.84 -23.37
CA ALA A 229 3.10 -5.65 -22.79
C ALA A 229 3.73 -4.32 -23.20
N ARG A 230 3.60 -3.92 -24.48
CA ARG A 230 4.09 -2.64 -24.98
C ARG A 230 3.40 -1.47 -24.29
N LEU A 231 2.08 -1.46 -24.18
CA LEU A 231 1.36 -0.40 -23.47
C LEU A 231 1.83 -0.32 -22.01
N LEU A 232 1.89 -1.47 -21.34
CA LEU A 232 2.36 -1.56 -19.97
C LEU A 232 3.79 -1.03 -19.80
N ARG A 233 4.68 -1.22 -20.78
CA ARG A 233 6.03 -0.63 -20.77
C ARG A 233 6.01 0.89 -21.00
N THR A 234 5.19 1.40 -21.91
CA THR A 234 5.10 2.84 -22.18
C THR A 234 4.60 3.64 -20.97
N TYR A 235 3.65 3.09 -20.21
CA TYR A 235 3.18 3.68 -18.96
C TYR A 235 4.18 3.59 -17.78
N GLN A 236 5.41 3.10 -18.02
CA GLN A 236 6.51 3.13 -17.02
C GLN A 236 7.34 4.42 -17.08
N VAL A 237 7.22 5.22 -18.15
CA VAL A 237 8.17 6.32 -18.44
C VAL A 237 7.69 7.68 -17.93
N ASN A 238 6.45 7.80 -17.45
CA ASN A 238 5.87 9.09 -17.02
C ASN A 238 5.89 9.29 -15.50
N VAL A 239 7.05 9.07 -14.86
CA VAL A 239 7.33 9.59 -13.52
C VAL A 239 8.68 10.28 -13.58
N ILE A 240 8.65 11.59 -13.85
CA ILE A 240 9.77 12.54 -13.67
C ILE A 240 9.46 13.37 -12.44
#